data_AF-A0A7K4A0H7-F1
#
_entry.id   AF-A0A7K4A0H7-F1
#
_cell.length_a   1.000
_cell.length_b   1.000
_cell.length_c   1.000
_cell.angle_alpha   90.00
_cell.angle_beta   90.00
_cell.angle_gamma   90.00
#
_symmetry.space_group_name_H-M   'P 1'
#
loop_
_entity.id
_entity.type
_entity.pdbx_description
1 polymer ?
#
loop_
_entity_poly.entity_id
_entity_poly.type
_entity_poly.pdbx_seq_one_letter_code
_entity_poly.pdbx_strand_id
1 'polypeptide(L)'
;MKSKKPVVLGLVAAVLLTSAVFGANPSNLYGRSARATNGVVAAAKPEASQVGVDILKKGGNAVDAAIATAFALGVLEPNASGLGGGGFMIIKLVDMAEPVIIDFRECAPLKATPDMFKYNARNQVIGNENAIGGKASGVPGEVAGLLYALERYGTMSRAEVIAPAIEWAEKGIPVSANLRQIMMDNYMKLLEFDATAKIYL
;
A
#
# COMPACT_ATOMS: atom_id res chain seq x y z
N MET A 1 60.22 11.11 -49.37
CA MET A 1 59.69 9.81 -48.91
C MET A 1 58.79 10.04 -47.71
N LYS A 2 57.47 10.11 -47.93
CA LYS A 2 56.48 10.32 -46.86
C LYS A 2 55.96 8.96 -46.39
N SER A 3 56.19 8.66 -45.12
CA SER A 3 55.76 7.44 -44.43
C SER A 3 54.23 7.37 -44.38
N LYS A 4 53.69 6.22 -44.78
CA LYS A 4 52.33 5.76 -44.48
C LYS A 4 52.45 4.67 -43.41
N LYS A 5 51.58 4.71 -42.38
CA LYS A 5 50.86 3.60 -41.68
C LYS A 5 50.51 3.99 -40.22
N PRO A 6 49.50 3.38 -39.57
CA PRO A 6 48.09 3.66 -39.84
C PRO A 6 47.25 3.84 -38.56
N VAL A 7 46.08 4.46 -38.75
CA VAL A 7 44.78 4.19 -38.09
C VAL A 7 44.78 3.03 -37.08
N VAL A 8 45.08 3.31 -35.82
CA VAL A 8 44.68 2.48 -34.65
C VAL A 8 44.27 3.45 -33.54
N LEU A 9 43.19 4.18 -33.76
CA LEU A 9 42.60 5.03 -32.72
C LEU A 9 41.09 5.16 -32.99
N GLY A 10 40.40 4.02 -33.07
CA GLY A 10 38.98 4.00 -33.47
C GLY A 10 38.12 2.96 -32.76
N LEU A 11 38.62 2.22 -31.78
CA LEU A 11 37.88 1.07 -31.23
C LEU A 11 37.90 0.95 -29.69
N VAL A 12 38.18 2.03 -28.96
CA VAL A 12 38.03 2.06 -27.49
C VAL A 12 36.97 3.07 -27.03
N ALA A 13 36.48 3.95 -27.92
CA ALA A 13 35.44 4.93 -27.59
C ALA A 13 33.99 4.42 -27.77
N ALA A 14 33.80 3.16 -28.21
CA ALA A 14 32.48 2.63 -28.58
C ALA A 14 31.86 1.64 -27.56
N VAL A 15 32.44 1.46 -26.37
CA VAL A 15 31.92 0.53 -25.35
C VAL A 15 31.51 1.24 -24.04
N LEU A 16 31.53 2.57 -23.98
CA LEU A 16 31.19 3.33 -22.76
C LEU A 16 29.92 4.19 -22.86
N LEU A 17 29.02 3.90 -23.80
CA LEU A 17 27.76 4.66 -23.99
C LEU A 17 26.48 3.81 -23.90
N THR A 18 26.55 2.58 -23.39
CA THR A 18 25.38 1.75 -23.12
C THR A 18 25.28 1.29 -21.67
N SER A 19 25.70 2.14 -20.73
CA SER A 19 25.03 2.19 -19.43
C SER A 19 23.69 2.92 -19.65
N ALA A 20 22.77 2.22 -20.33
CA ALA A 20 21.38 2.58 -20.32
C ALA A 20 20.97 2.72 -18.86
N VAL A 21 20.57 3.94 -18.53
CA VAL A 21 19.99 4.34 -17.26
C VAL A 21 18.80 3.42 -16.98
N PHE A 22 19.04 2.29 -16.30
CA PHE A 22 18.04 1.61 -15.46
C PHE A 22 18.04 2.27 -14.07
N GLY A 23 18.01 3.60 -14.06
CA GLY A 23 17.80 4.40 -12.86
C GLY A 23 16.39 4.96 -12.94
N ALA A 24 15.47 4.33 -12.20
CA ALA A 24 14.12 4.77 -11.88
C ALA A 24 13.56 5.84 -12.83
N ASN A 25 12.88 5.42 -13.90
CA ASN A 25 11.84 6.29 -14.45
C ASN A 25 10.91 6.62 -13.27
N PRO A 26 10.77 7.88 -12.83
CA PRO A 26 9.63 8.22 -12.01
C PRO A 26 8.44 7.81 -12.85
N SER A 27 7.64 6.84 -12.37
CA SER A 27 6.39 6.47 -13.01
C SER A 27 5.62 7.77 -13.22
N ASN A 28 5.53 8.18 -14.49
CA ASN A 28 5.16 9.49 -14.99
C ASN A 28 4.25 10.30 -14.03
N LEU A 29 4.77 11.37 -13.42
CA LEU A 29 3.97 12.28 -12.58
C LEU A 29 3.04 13.18 -13.41
N TYR A 30 3.24 13.26 -14.73
CA TYR A 30 2.37 13.98 -15.65
C TYR A 30 1.17 13.11 -16.06
N GLY A 31 -0.05 13.64 -15.93
CA GLY A 31 -1.29 12.97 -16.36
C GLY A 31 -2.04 12.16 -15.30
N ARG A 32 -1.66 12.26 -14.01
CA ARG A 32 -2.36 11.61 -12.89
C ARG A 32 -3.41 12.47 -12.19
N SER A 33 -3.66 13.70 -12.66
CA SER A 33 -4.75 14.51 -12.13
C SER A 33 -6.08 14.09 -12.75
N ALA A 34 -7.09 13.91 -11.89
CA ALA A 34 -8.46 13.70 -12.30
C ALA A 34 -9.27 14.97 -12.00
N ARG A 35 -10.16 15.36 -12.93
CA ARG A 35 -11.15 16.41 -12.71
C ARG A 35 -12.53 15.82 -12.95
N ALA A 36 -13.44 16.08 -12.02
CA ALA A 36 -14.82 15.64 -12.10
C ALA A 36 -15.74 16.71 -11.51
N THR A 37 -17.01 16.71 -11.91
CA THR A 37 -18.02 17.64 -11.39
C THR A 37 -18.71 17.12 -10.13
N ASN A 38 -18.81 15.80 -9.97
CA ASN A 38 -19.69 15.19 -8.96
C ASN A 38 -18.93 14.58 -7.78
N GLY A 39 -17.65 14.25 -7.95
CA GLY A 39 -16.84 13.63 -6.90
C GLY A 39 -15.54 13.04 -7.45
N VAL A 40 -14.53 12.91 -6.58
CA VAL A 40 -13.22 12.33 -6.90
C VAL A 40 -12.83 11.38 -5.79
N VAL A 41 -12.27 10.23 -6.16
CA VAL A 41 -11.58 9.31 -5.23
C VAL A 41 -10.16 9.14 -5.74
N ALA A 42 -9.19 9.30 -4.85
CA ALA A 42 -7.78 9.13 -5.14
C ALA A 42 -7.17 8.10 -4.18
N ALA A 43 -6.61 7.03 -4.72
CA ALA A 43 -5.94 5.97 -4.00
C ALA A 43 -4.64 5.56 -4.70
N ALA A 44 -3.79 4.79 -4.01
CA ALA A 44 -2.51 4.33 -4.55
C ALA A 44 -2.65 3.39 -5.76
N LYS A 45 -3.82 2.75 -5.90
CA LYS A 45 -4.17 1.87 -7.02
C LYS A 45 -5.34 2.47 -7.83
N PRO A 46 -5.23 2.54 -9.17
CA PRO A 46 -6.34 2.97 -10.03
C PRO A 46 -7.60 2.14 -9.80
N GLU A 47 -7.45 0.82 -9.61
CA GLU A 47 -8.54 -0.12 -9.37
C GLU A 47 -9.26 0.18 -8.06
N ALA A 48 -8.53 0.53 -6.99
CA ALA A 48 -9.13 0.91 -5.72
C ALA A 48 -9.84 2.28 -5.82
N SER A 49 -9.25 3.23 -6.58
CA SER A 49 -9.91 4.51 -6.85
C SER A 49 -11.22 4.30 -7.62
N GLN A 50 -11.24 3.36 -8.57
CA GLN A 50 -12.43 3.00 -9.33
C GLN A 50 -13.51 2.39 -8.42
N VAL A 51 -13.14 1.52 -7.47
CA VAL A 51 -14.09 0.98 -6.47
C VAL A 51 -14.80 2.12 -5.72
N GLY A 52 -14.06 3.11 -5.20
CA GLY A 52 -14.67 4.24 -4.53
C GLY A 52 -15.55 5.08 -5.45
N VAL A 53 -15.13 5.33 -6.69
CA VAL A 53 -15.96 6.02 -7.69
C VAL A 53 -17.26 5.27 -7.98
N ASP A 54 -17.21 3.94 -8.05
CA ASP A 54 -18.40 3.12 -8.31
C ASP A 54 -19.37 3.13 -7.14
N ILE A 55 -18.86 3.24 -5.90
CA ILE A 55 -19.70 3.48 -4.71
C ILE A 55 -20.38 4.85 -4.79
N LEU A 56 -19.64 5.91 -5.15
CA LEU A 56 -20.25 7.24 -5.36
C LEU A 56 -21.34 7.20 -6.45
N LYS A 57 -21.09 6.49 -7.56
CA LYS A 57 -22.08 6.33 -8.65
C LYS A 57 -23.32 5.55 -8.23
N LYS A 58 -23.20 4.65 -7.25
CA LYS A 58 -24.32 3.91 -6.65
C LYS A 58 -25.10 4.74 -5.62
N GLY A 59 -24.71 6.00 -5.39
CA GLY A 59 -25.38 6.90 -4.45
C GLY A 59 -24.81 6.89 -3.03
N GLY A 60 -23.71 6.16 -2.79
CA GLY A 60 -22.99 6.23 -1.52
C GLY A 60 -22.32 7.60 -1.33
N ASN A 61 -22.06 7.94 -0.08
CA ASN A 61 -21.39 9.20 0.26
C ASN A 61 -19.85 9.05 0.26
N ALA A 62 -19.15 10.13 0.63
CA ALA A 62 -17.69 10.12 0.69
C ALA A 62 -17.11 9.09 1.69
N VAL A 63 -17.82 8.81 2.78
CA VAL A 63 -17.41 7.82 3.79
C VAL A 63 -17.58 6.41 3.24
N ASP A 64 -18.72 6.10 2.62
CA ASP A 64 -18.96 4.79 1.96
C ASP A 64 -17.87 4.51 0.91
N ALA A 65 -17.57 5.51 0.08
CA ALA A 65 -16.55 5.40 -0.96
C ALA A 65 -15.14 5.22 -0.39
N ALA A 66 -14.78 5.95 0.66
CA ALA A 66 -13.49 5.82 1.34
C ALA A 66 -13.33 4.42 1.97
N ILE A 67 -14.37 3.91 2.61
CA ILE A 67 -14.36 2.58 3.26
C ILE A 67 -14.23 1.46 2.22
N ALA A 68 -15.00 1.49 1.15
CA ALA A 68 -14.88 0.50 0.08
C ALA A 68 -13.50 0.55 -0.60
N THR A 69 -12.96 1.75 -0.77
CA THR A 69 -11.59 1.96 -1.29
C THR A 69 -10.54 1.36 -0.35
N ALA A 70 -10.68 1.55 0.97
CA ALA A 70 -9.76 1.00 1.97
C ALA A 70 -9.79 -0.54 1.98
N PHE A 71 -10.99 -1.15 1.96
CA PHE A 71 -11.11 -2.60 1.82
C PHE A 71 -10.49 -3.11 0.51
N ALA A 72 -10.70 -2.41 -0.60
CA ALA A 72 -10.10 -2.78 -1.89
C ALA A 72 -8.56 -2.65 -1.86
N LEU A 73 -8.00 -1.61 -1.24
CA LEU A 73 -6.54 -1.45 -1.07
C LEU A 73 -5.94 -2.57 -0.23
N GLY A 74 -6.66 -3.06 0.79
CA GLY A 74 -6.24 -4.23 1.58
C GLY A 74 -6.00 -5.49 0.74
N VAL A 75 -6.57 -5.56 -0.47
CA VAL A 75 -6.35 -6.63 -1.44
C VAL A 75 -5.37 -6.21 -2.53
N LEU A 76 -5.54 -5.01 -3.11
CA LEU A 76 -4.81 -4.52 -4.29
C LEU A 76 -3.40 -3.98 -3.97
N GLU A 77 -3.13 -3.64 -2.71
CA GLU A 77 -1.85 -3.14 -2.21
C GLU A 77 -1.48 -3.76 -0.85
N PRO A 78 -1.29 -5.09 -0.80
CA PRO A 78 -1.13 -5.82 0.45
C PRO A 78 0.17 -5.50 1.20
N ASN A 79 1.11 -4.81 0.54
CA ASN A 79 2.38 -4.40 1.13
C ASN A 79 2.30 -3.11 1.96
N ALA A 80 1.17 -2.40 1.97
CA ALA A 80 1.06 -1.07 2.58
C ALA A 80 -0.06 -0.95 3.62
N SER A 81 -1.28 -1.39 3.28
CA SER A 81 -2.46 -1.26 4.13
C SER A 81 -3.31 -2.54 4.12
N GLY A 82 -4.17 -2.72 5.11
CA GLY A 82 -5.10 -3.84 5.11
C GLY A 82 -5.65 -4.20 6.50
N LEU A 83 -6.44 -5.28 6.52
CA LEU A 83 -7.23 -5.72 7.68
C LEU A 83 -6.39 -5.98 8.95
N GLY A 84 -5.10 -6.28 8.80
CA GLY A 84 -4.17 -6.56 9.89
C GLY A 84 -3.50 -5.33 10.50
N GLY A 85 -3.86 -4.11 10.07
CA GLY A 85 -3.27 -2.86 10.56
C GLY A 85 -4.27 -1.97 11.29
N GLY A 86 -4.10 -0.66 11.12
CA GLY A 86 -4.96 0.39 11.65
C GLY A 86 -4.61 1.74 11.05
N GLY A 87 -5.28 2.80 11.51
CA GLY A 87 -5.11 4.12 10.91
C GLY A 87 -5.99 5.19 11.52
N PHE A 88 -6.23 6.22 10.72
CA PHE A 88 -7.03 7.38 11.09
C PHE A 88 -7.93 7.77 9.92
N MET A 89 -9.13 8.25 10.21
CA MET A 89 -10.03 8.81 9.21
C MET A 89 -10.49 10.19 9.66
N ILE A 90 -10.27 11.18 8.80
CA ILE A 90 -10.78 12.54 9.00
C ILE A 90 -12.01 12.70 8.12
N ILE A 91 -13.14 13.03 8.73
CA ILE A 91 -14.44 13.12 8.06
C ILE A 91 -14.96 14.55 8.17
N LYS A 92 -15.37 15.10 7.03
CA LYS A 92 -16.08 16.38 6.93
C LYS A 92 -17.22 16.21 5.93
N LEU A 93 -18.42 15.98 6.43
CA LEU A 93 -19.64 15.99 5.61
C LEU A 93 -20.20 17.41 5.51
N VAL A 94 -21.03 17.65 4.50
CA VAL A 94 -21.57 18.98 4.17
C VAL A 94 -22.28 19.65 5.35
N ASP A 95 -23.01 18.88 6.15
CA ASP A 95 -23.81 19.38 7.27
C ASP A 95 -23.04 19.45 8.60
N MET A 96 -21.78 19.05 8.62
CA MET A 96 -20.96 19.13 9.83
C MET A 96 -20.46 20.57 10.01
N ALA A 97 -20.46 21.07 11.24
CA ALA A 97 -19.79 22.34 11.56
C ALA A 97 -18.26 22.17 11.52
N GLU A 98 -17.75 21.13 12.15
CA GLU A 98 -16.31 20.81 12.27
C GLU A 98 -16.01 19.39 11.75
N PRO A 99 -14.79 19.12 11.26
CA PRO A 99 -14.40 17.76 10.94
C PRO A 99 -14.29 16.90 12.21
N VAL A 100 -14.47 15.60 12.07
CA VAL A 100 -14.21 14.62 13.12
C VAL A 100 -13.04 13.73 12.73
N ILE A 101 -12.33 13.22 13.73
CA ILE A 101 -11.26 12.24 13.54
C ILE A 101 -11.68 10.94 14.23
N ILE A 102 -11.59 9.85 13.50
CA ILE A 102 -11.71 8.50 14.04
C ILE A 102 -10.30 7.93 14.11
N ASP A 103 -9.84 7.65 15.32
CA ASP A 103 -8.58 6.96 15.60
C ASP A 103 -8.88 5.46 15.77
N PHE A 104 -8.29 4.67 14.88
CA PHE A 104 -8.31 3.21 14.93
C PHE A 104 -6.90 2.67 14.73
N ARG A 105 -5.92 3.39 15.28
CA ARG A 105 -4.52 2.95 15.29
C ARG A 105 -4.37 1.70 16.14
N GLU A 106 -3.41 0.86 15.76
CA GLU A 106 -3.10 -0.33 16.52
C GLU A 106 -2.64 0.01 17.95
N CYS A 107 -3.11 -0.78 18.92
CA CYS A 107 -2.72 -0.65 20.32
C CYS A 107 -1.73 -1.74 20.72
N ALA A 108 -0.86 -1.45 21.68
CA ALA A 108 -0.03 -2.48 22.29
C ALA A 108 -0.92 -3.58 22.92
N PRO A 109 -0.64 -4.88 22.69
CA PRO A 109 -1.39 -5.96 23.32
C PRO A 109 -1.33 -5.88 24.85
N LEU A 110 -2.34 -6.43 25.54
CA LEU A 110 -2.45 -6.38 27.02
C LEU A 110 -1.23 -6.92 27.79
N LYS A 111 -0.45 -7.82 27.17
CA LYS A 111 0.76 -8.41 27.76
C LYS A 111 2.06 -7.70 27.35
N ALA A 112 1.98 -6.60 26.59
CA ALA A 112 3.15 -5.84 26.22
C ALA A 112 3.79 -5.20 27.47
N THR A 113 5.12 -5.22 27.53
CA THR A 113 5.90 -4.56 28.58
C THR A 113 6.95 -3.65 27.95
N PRO A 114 7.41 -2.58 28.65
CA PRO A 114 8.43 -1.69 28.12
C PRO A 114 9.74 -2.38 27.72
N ASP A 115 10.05 -3.53 28.32
CA ASP A 115 11.29 -4.29 28.13
C ASP A 115 11.09 -5.58 27.30
N MET A 116 9.95 -5.74 26.63
CA MET A 116 9.63 -6.97 25.89
C MET A 116 10.60 -7.25 24.73
N PHE A 117 11.25 -6.23 24.17
CA PHE A 117 12.31 -6.37 23.18
C PHE A 117 13.69 -6.28 23.83
N LYS A 118 14.55 -7.26 23.54
CA LYS A 118 15.92 -7.31 24.05
C LYS A 118 16.89 -6.73 23.02
N TYR A 119 17.90 -6.00 23.50
CA TYR A 119 18.85 -5.28 22.65
C TYR A 119 20.22 -5.94 22.70
N ASN A 120 20.92 -5.94 21.57
CA ASN A 120 22.32 -6.36 21.48
C ASN A 120 23.27 -5.22 21.90
N ALA A 121 24.58 -5.49 21.93
CA ALA A 121 25.60 -4.49 22.29
C ALA A 121 25.67 -3.27 21.34
N ARG A 122 25.03 -3.33 20.17
CA ARG A 122 24.90 -2.22 19.21
C ARG A 122 23.57 -1.48 19.33
N ASN A 123 22.81 -1.73 20.41
CA ASN A 123 21.50 -1.15 20.66
C ASN A 123 20.46 -1.47 19.58
N GLN A 124 20.54 -2.66 18.97
CA GLN A 124 19.55 -3.17 18.01
C GLN A 124 18.74 -4.29 18.66
N VAL A 125 17.45 -4.38 18.33
CA VAL A 125 16.60 -5.48 18.81
C VAL A 125 17.13 -6.80 18.25
N ILE A 126 17.36 -7.76 19.15
CA ILE A 126 17.86 -9.09 18.79
C ILE A 126 16.85 -9.76 17.85
N GLY A 127 17.35 -10.31 16.74
CA GLY A 127 16.52 -11.05 15.78
C GLY A 127 15.47 -10.22 15.04
N ASN A 128 15.50 -8.88 15.12
CA ASN A 128 14.48 -8.00 14.54
C ASN A 128 13.04 -8.33 15.04
N GLU A 129 12.89 -8.84 16.26
CA GLU A 129 11.58 -9.24 16.82
C GLU A 129 10.55 -8.10 16.90
N ASN A 130 11.01 -6.85 16.84
CA ASN A 130 10.16 -5.66 16.80
C ASN A 130 9.68 -5.30 15.39
N ALA A 131 10.12 -6.01 14.35
CA ALA A 131 9.78 -5.76 12.96
C ALA A 131 9.30 -7.01 12.22
N ILE A 132 9.67 -8.21 12.67
CA ILE A 132 9.39 -9.48 12.01
C ILE A 132 8.70 -10.44 12.98
N GLY A 133 7.65 -11.11 12.51
CA GLY A 133 6.87 -12.08 13.27
C GLY A 133 5.79 -11.45 14.16
N GLY A 134 4.98 -12.30 14.79
CA GLY A 134 3.78 -11.86 15.52
C GLY A 134 4.03 -10.97 16.75
N LYS A 135 5.24 -10.99 17.32
CA LYS A 135 5.62 -10.12 18.45
C LYS A 135 5.72 -8.64 18.04
N ALA A 136 5.94 -8.37 16.75
CA ALA A 136 5.98 -7.03 16.19
C ALA A 136 4.58 -6.43 15.93
N SER A 137 3.52 -7.23 16.05
CA SER A 137 2.16 -6.80 15.74
C SER A 137 1.49 -6.10 16.92
N GLY A 138 0.95 -4.91 16.69
CA GLY A 138 -0.09 -4.32 17.54
C GLY A 138 -1.44 -5.02 17.33
N VAL A 139 -2.41 -4.74 18.19
CA VAL A 139 -3.79 -5.21 18.02
C VAL A 139 -4.42 -4.45 16.84
N PRO A 140 -4.82 -5.12 15.74
CA PRO A 140 -5.36 -4.43 14.57
C PRO A 140 -6.65 -3.66 14.86
N GLY A 141 -6.74 -2.44 14.34
CA GLY A 141 -7.89 -1.54 14.49
C GLY A 141 -8.65 -1.26 13.19
N GLU A 142 -8.08 -1.55 12.03
CA GLU A 142 -8.61 -1.18 10.70
C GLU A 142 -10.09 -1.51 10.53
N VAL A 143 -10.47 -2.79 10.71
CA VAL A 143 -11.84 -3.25 10.49
C VAL A 143 -12.81 -2.60 11.48
N ALA A 144 -12.41 -2.46 12.74
CA ALA A 144 -13.25 -1.82 13.76
C ALA A 144 -13.49 -0.34 13.44
N GLY A 145 -12.43 0.38 13.05
CA GLY A 145 -12.50 1.80 12.68
C GLY A 145 -13.34 2.07 11.44
N LEU A 146 -13.10 1.31 10.36
CA LEU A 146 -13.86 1.46 9.12
C LEU A 146 -15.35 1.15 9.33
N LEU A 147 -15.68 0.10 10.07
CA LEU A 147 -17.08 -0.25 10.33
C LEU A 147 -17.77 0.72 11.28
N TYR A 148 -17.04 1.26 12.27
CA TYR A 148 -17.54 2.33 13.12
C TYR A 148 -17.83 3.61 12.29
N ALA A 149 -16.93 3.97 11.37
CA ALA A 149 -17.14 5.09 10.45
C ALA A 149 -18.37 4.87 9.55
N LEU A 150 -18.54 3.65 9.03
CA LEU A 150 -19.72 3.28 8.21
C LEU A 150 -21.01 3.45 9.01
N GLU A 151 -21.06 2.90 10.23
CA GLU A 151 -22.25 2.95 11.08
C GLU A 151 -22.65 4.38 11.43
N ARG A 152 -21.68 5.26 11.68
CA ARG A 152 -21.92 6.63 12.14
C ARG A 152 -22.10 7.65 11.02
N TYR A 153 -21.43 7.45 9.89
CA TYR A 153 -21.32 8.47 8.84
C TYR A 153 -21.52 7.92 7.43
N GLY A 154 -21.66 6.60 7.26
CA GLY A 154 -22.00 5.98 5.98
C GLY A 154 -23.49 6.01 5.70
N THR A 155 -23.84 5.63 4.47
CA THR A 155 -25.23 5.50 4.00
C THR A 155 -25.52 4.16 3.36
N MET A 156 -24.49 3.34 3.12
CA MET A 156 -24.62 2.00 2.53
C MET A 156 -24.44 0.89 3.57
N SER A 157 -24.85 -0.32 3.22
CA SER A 157 -24.64 -1.50 4.07
C SER A 157 -23.19 -1.99 4.02
N ARG A 158 -22.81 -2.73 5.07
CA ARG A 158 -21.51 -3.43 5.14
C ARG A 158 -21.28 -4.34 3.94
N ALA A 159 -22.32 -5.04 3.50
CA ALA A 159 -22.24 -5.96 2.37
C ALA A 159 -21.90 -5.21 1.08
N GLU A 160 -22.52 -4.05 0.85
CA GLU A 160 -22.29 -3.26 -0.36
C GLU A 160 -20.88 -2.68 -0.44
N VAL A 161 -20.36 -2.13 0.67
CA VAL A 161 -19.03 -1.51 0.66
C VAL A 161 -17.88 -2.53 0.68
N ILE A 162 -18.10 -3.74 1.18
CA ILE A 162 -17.08 -4.81 1.22
C ILE A 162 -17.08 -5.67 -0.05
N ALA A 163 -18.23 -5.84 -0.72
CA ALA A 163 -18.36 -6.70 -1.90
C ALA A 163 -17.29 -6.49 -2.98
N PRO A 164 -16.89 -5.25 -3.35
CA PRO A 164 -15.85 -5.06 -4.36
C PRO A 164 -14.48 -5.64 -3.95
N ALA A 165 -14.12 -5.58 -2.68
CA ALA A 165 -12.87 -6.15 -2.18
C ALA A 165 -12.88 -7.68 -2.23
N ILE A 166 -14.04 -8.29 -1.91
CA ILE A 166 -14.23 -9.74 -2.04
C ILE A 166 -14.04 -10.16 -3.50
N GLU A 167 -14.66 -9.45 -4.44
CA GLU A 167 -14.52 -9.75 -5.87
C GLU A 167 -13.06 -9.69 -6.33
N TRP A 168 -12.31 -8.67 -5.89
CA TRP A 168 -10.86 -8.58 -6.16
C TRP A 168 -10.03 -9.69 -5.53
N ALA A 169 -10.40 -10.14 -4.32
CA ALA A 169 -9.71 -11.23 -3.66
C ALA A 169 -9.95 -12.58 -4.36
N GLU A 170 -11.17 -12.81 -4.85
CA GLU A 170 -11.54 -14.06 -5.54
C GLU A 170 -10.98 -14.14 -6.97
N LYS A 171 -11.06 -13.06 -7.74
CA LYS A 171 -10.55 -13.04 -9.13
C LYS A 171 -9.03 -12.90 -9.21
N GLY A 172 -8.41 -12.45 -8.13
CA GLY A 172 -6.99 -12.13 -8.06
C GLY A 172 -6.67 -10.70 -8.52
N ILE A 173 -5.42 -10.30 -8.27
CA ILE A 173 -4.93 -8.94 -8.55
C ILE A 173 -3.78 -8.97 -9.57
N PRO A 174 -3.60 -7.91 -10.37
CA PRO A 174 -2.39 -7.74 -11.16
C PRO A 174 -1.19 -7.43 -10.25
N VAL A 175 -0.14 -8.24 -10.33
CA VAL A 175 1.13 -7.96 -9.65
C VAL A 175 1.86 -6.85 -10.40
N SER A 176 1.75 -5.62 -9.89
CA SER A 176 2.42 -4.47 -10.49
C SER A 176 3.95 -4.59 -10.37
N ALA A 177 4.69 -3.88 -11.23
CA ALA A 177 6.15 -3.85 -11.13
C ALA A 177 6.65 -3.38 -9.75
N ASN A 178 5.92 -2.46 -9.12
CA ASN A 178 6.21 -2.00 -7.76
C ASN A 178 6.00 -3.12 -6.72
N LEU A 179 4.84 -3.79 -6.76
CA LEU A 179 4.55 -4.88 -5.83
C LEU A 179 5.56 -6.03 -6.00
N ARG A 180 5.87 -6.42 -7.25
CA ARG A 180 6.92 -7.40 -7.56
C ARG A 180 8.25 -7.01 -6.94
N GLN A 181 8.68 -5.75 -7.11
CA GLN A 181 9.96 -5.30 -6.54
C GLN A 181 9.96 -5.39 -5.02
N ILE A 182 8.89 -4.95 -4.36
CA ILE A 182 8.75 -5.04 -2.90
C ILE A 182 8.81 -6.49 -2.44
N MET A 183 8.15 -7.42 -3.15
CA MET A 183 8.20 -8.85 -2.84
C MET A 183 9.62 -9.41 -2.99
N MET A 184 10.36 -9.02 -4.03
CA MET A 184 11.76 -9.43 -4.22
C MET A 184 12.68 -8.87 -3.12
N ASP A 185 12.53 -7.59 -2.78
CA ASP A 185 13.30 -6.94 -1.72
C ASP A 185 13.03 -7.58 -0.35
N ASN A 186 11.88 -8.22 -0.17
CA ASN A 186 11.47 -8.90 1.06
C ASN A 186 11.43 -10.42 0.93
N TYR A 187 12.00 -11.00 -0.13
CA TYR A 187 11.83 -12.43 -0.46
C TYR A 187 12.21 -13.35 0.70
N MET A 188 13.36 -13.10 1.33
CA MET A 188 13.81 -13.90 2.48
C MET A 188 12.85 -13.80 3.66
N LYS A 189 12.29 -12.61 3.94
CA LYS A 189 11.31 -12.40 5.02
C LYS A 189 9.99 -13.11 4.74
N LEU A 190 9.55 -13.13 3.48
CA LEU A 190 8.32 -13.83 3.08
C LEU A 190 8.47 -15.36 3.25
N LEU A 191 9.67 -15.90 3.05
CA LEU A 191 9.99 -17.32 3.27
C LEU A 191 10.06 -17.74 4.74
N GLU A 192 10.21 -16.81 5.69
CA GLU A 192 10.30 -17.15 7.12
C GLU A 192 9.00 -17.77 7.67
N PHE A 193 7.86 -17.53 7.02
CA PHE A 193 6.55 -18.00 7.46
C PHE A 193 5.79 -18.67 6.32
N ASP A 194 5.45 -19.96 6.48
CA ASP A 194 4.69 -20.75 5.51
C ASP A 194 3.39 -20.07 5.06
N ALA A 195 2.70 -19.43 6.01
CA ALA A 195 1.44 -18.72 5.74
C ALA A 195 1.62 -17.55 4.77
N THR A 196 2.74 -16.83 4.87
CA THR A 196 3.07 -15.70 3.99
C THR A 196 3.58 -16.21 2.66
N ALA A 197 4.50 -17.18 2.66
CA ALA A 197 5.04 -17.78 1.44
C ALA A 197 3.94 -18.36 0.54
N LYS A 198 2.97 -19.09 1.12
CA LYS A 198 1.85 -19.69 0.37
C LYS A 198 1.00 -18.69 -0.42
N ILE A 199 0.94 -17.44 0.00
CA ILE A 199 0.11 -16.40 -0.62
C ILE A 199 0.93 -15.56 -1.59
N TYR A 200 2.18 -15.25 -1.24
CA TYR A 200 2.99 -14.25 -1.95
C TYR A 200 4.14 -14.83 -2.77
N LEU A 201 4.40 -16.14 -2.78
CA LEU A 201 5.47 -16.78 -3.55
C LEU A 201 4.92 -17.95 -4.38
#